data_AF-A0A2V7D096-F1
#
_entry.id   AF-A0A2V7D096-F1
#
_cell.length_a   1.000
_cell.length_b   1.000
_cell.length_c   1.000
_cell.angle_alpha   90.00
_cell.angle_beta   90.00
_cell.angle_gamma   90.00
#
_symmetry.space_group_name_H-M   'P 1'
#
loop_
_entity.id
_entity.type
_entity.pdbx_description
1 polymer ?
#
loop_
_entity_poly.entity_id
_entity_poly.type
_entity_poly.pdbx_seq_one_letter_code
_entity_poly.pdbx_strand_id
1 'polypeptide(L)'
;MVRPPRNRATDTNAPIAGAPANLRGTVIKTKVWMELNGRFVIGDGGLKLLLGVLEHGSLLGAAREIGWSYRHAWGYLKQAEAALGTPLTTARPGKGASRGMALTETGRRTLEQLMAVRSRIDDTVGPSGPTATDIAARGRRRERRVADSQALTPRGDWRTRR
;
A
#
# COMPACT_ATOMS: atom_id res chain seq x y z
N MET A 1 12.39 -50.03 9.06
CA MET A 1 11.45 -49.12 9.75
C MET A 1 12.12 -47.75 9.88
N VAL A 2 11.96 -46.88 8.87
CA VAL A 2 12.67 -45.59 8.79
C VAL A 2 11.87 -44.55 9.56
N ARG A 3 12.42 -44.01 10.67
CA ARG A 3 11.84 -42.86 11.35
C ARG A 3 11.88 -41.66 10.39
N PRO A 4 10.76 -40.94 10.18
CA PRO A 4 10.83 -39.69 9.43
C PRO A 4 11.73 -38.70 10.20
N PRO A 5 12.50 -37.84 9.51
CA PRO A 5 13.26 -36.81 10.19
C PRO A 5 12.29 -35.91 10.96
N ARG A 6 12.59 -35.67 12.24
CA ARG A 6 11.90 -34.66 13.04
C ARG A 6 12.07 -33.32 12.33
N ASN A 7 11.04 -32.90 11.62
CA ASN A 7 10.98 -31.55 11.09
C ASN A 7 10.93 -30.63 12.30
N ARG A 8 12.06 -29.98 12.61
CA ARG A 8 12.13 -28.86 13.56
C ARG A 8 11.26 -27.76 12.97
N ALA A 9 9.97 -27.81 13.28
CA ALA A 9 9.10 -26.70 13.03
C ALA A 9 9.70 -25.47 13.72
N THR A 10 9.81 -24.39 12.95
CA THR A 10 9.48 -23.05 13.41
C THR A 10 10.29 -22.52 14.59
N ASP A 11 11.59 -22.36 14.39
CA ASP A 11 12.35 -21.26 14.99
C ASP A 11 12.90 -20.35 13.87
N THR A 12 12.04 -19.96 12.92
CA THR A 12 12.43 -19.12 11.76
C THR A 12 12.88 -17.71 12.17
N ASN A 13 12.66 -17.34 13.43
CA ASN A 13 13.09 -16.06 14.03
C ASN A 13 14.20 -16.21 15.07
N ALA A 14 14.85 -17.38 15.20
CA ALA A 14 16.00 -17.49 16.07
C ALA A 14 17.11 -16.54 15.56
N PRO A 15 17.61 -15.61 16.39
CA PRO A 15 18.66 -14.70 15.97
C PRO A 15 19.87 -15.53 15.54
N ILE A 16 20.41 -15.21 14.36
CA ILE A 16 21.64 -15.79 13.83
C ILE A 16 22.69 -15.76 14.95
N ALA A 17 23.23 -16.93 15.32
CA ALA A 17 24.18 -17.02 16.42
C ALA A 17 25.38 -16.08 16.15
N GLY A 18 25.65 -15.15 17.07
CA GLY A 18 26.68 -14.12 16.91
C GLY A 18 26.20 -12.76 16.39
N ALA A 19 24.89 -12.56 16.20
CA ALA A 19 24.34 -11.26 15.83
C ALA A 19 24.64 -10.20 16.92
N PRO A 20 25.16 -9.01 16.56
CA PRO A 20 25.42 -7.94 17.52
C PRO A 20 24.12 -7.53 18.25
N ALA A 21 24.27 -7.10 19.52
CA ALA A 21 23.15 -6.91 20.45
C ALA A 21 22.05 -5.96 19.95
N ASN A 22 22.38 -5.03 19.05
CA ASN A 22 21.44 -4.11 18.40
C ASN A 22 20.43 -4.79 17.47
N LEU A 23 20.71 -6.00 16.95
CA LEU A 23 19.75 -6.75 16.11
C LEU A 23 18.58 -7.32 16.91
N ARG A 24 18.73 -7.50 18.23
CA ARG A 24 17.66 -8.02 19.11
C ARG A 24 16.44 -7.08 19.21
N GLY A 25 16.61 -5.80 18.88
CA GLY A 25 15.53 -4.80 18.82
C GLY A 25 15.03 -4.48 17.41
N THR A 26 15.45 -5.24 16.39
CA THR A 26 15.04 -4.98 15.00
C THR A 26 13.73 -5.67 14.67
N VAL A 27 12.89 -4.98 13.90
CA VAL A 27 11.61 -5.51 13.40
C VAL A 27 11.78 -5.81 11.92
N ILE A 28 11.50 -7.05 11.52
CA ILE A 28 11.50 -7.45 10.11
C ILE A 28 10.35 -6.71 9.43
N LYS A 29 10.61 -6.17 8.22
CA LYS A 29 9.55 -5.58 7.40
C LYS A 29 9.41 -6.26 6.06
N THR A 30 8.18 -6.60 5.69
CA THR A 30 7.86 -7.27 4.43
C THR A 30 7.11 -6.31 3.50
N LYS A 31 7.39 -6.42 2.20
CA LYS A 31 6.64 -5.71 1.15
C LYS A 31 6.20 -6.75 0.12
N VAL A 32 4.91 -6.75 -0.20
CA VAL A 32 4.32 -7.70 -1.15
C VAL A 32 3.80 -6.92 -2.34
N TRP A 33 4.07 -7.43 -3.54
CA TRP A 33 3.51 -6.91 -4.77
C TRP A 33 3.32 -8.03 -5.79
N MET A 34 2.44 -7.76 -6.74
CA MET A 34 2.16 -8.61 -7.89
C MET A 34 2.83 -8.02 -9.13
N GLU A 35 3.37 -8.92 -9.95
CA GLU A 35 3.93 -8.59 -11.25
C GLU A 35 3.31 -9.47 -12.33
N LEU A 36 3.20 -8.92 -13.53
CA LEU A 36 2.85 -9.66 -14.72
C LEU A 36 3.87 -9.31 -15.81
N ASN A 37 4.58 -10.31 -16.33
CA ASN A 37 5.61 -10.15 -17.35
C ASN A 37 6.69 -9.11 -16.97
N GLY A 38 7.13 -9.13 -15.71
CA GLY A 38 8.13 -8.19 -15.18
C GLY A 38 7.62 -6.75 -15.00
N ARG A 39 6.32 -6.50 -15.17
CA ARG A 39 5.69 -5.21 -14.89
C ARG A 39 4.98 -5.25 -13.56
N PHE A 40 5.22 -4.23 -12.74
CA PHE A 40 4.48 -4.01 -11.50
C PHE A 40 2.98 -3.85 -11.79
N VAL A 41 2.16 -4.64 -11.10
CA VAL A 41 0.70 -4.56 -11.18
C VAL A 41 0.16 -3.82 -9.97
N ILE A 42 0.28 -4.42 -8.78
CA ILE A 42 -0.30 -3.86 -7.56
C ILE A 42 0.50 -4.32 -6.34
N GLY A 43 0.51 -3.52 -5.28
CA GLY A 43 1.09 -3.91 -4.00
C GLY A 43 0.26 -3.36 -2.85
N ASP A 44 0.84 -3.28 -1.64
CA ASP A 44 0.12 -2.86 -0.43
C ASP A 44 -0.71 -1.58 -0.57
N GLY A 45 -0.21 -0.57 -1.28
CA GLY A 45 -0.95 0.68 -1.51
C GLY A 45 -2.19 0.46 -2.38
N GLY A 46 -2.05 -0.34 -3.43
CA GLY A 46 -3.18 -0.69 -4.29
C GLY A 46 -4.16 -1.66 -3.66
N LEU A 47 -3.70 -2.55 -2.76
CA LEU A 47 -4.58 -3.37 -1.93
C LEU A 47 -5.56 -2.48 -1.15
N LYS A 48 -5.03 -1.47 -0.44
CA LYS A 48 -5.84 -0.51 0.31
C LYS A 48 -6.74 0.33 -0.59
N LEU A 49 -6.24 0.73 -1.76
CA LEU A 49 -7.05 1.47 -2.74
C LEU A 49 -8.26 0.65 -3.22
N LEU A 50 -8.06 -0.61 -3.60
CA LEU A 50 -9.15 -1.48 -4.07
C LEU A 50 -10.14 -1.81 -2.95
N LEU A 51 -9.65 -2.02 -1.72
CA LEU A 51 -10.50 -2.19 -0.55
C LEU A 51 -11.35 -0.94 -0.30
N GLY A 52 -10.75 0.25 -0.32
CA GLY A 52 -11.48 1.51 -0.19
C GLY A 52 -12.50 1.74 -1.32
N VAL A 53 -12.23 1.28 -2.55
CA VAL A 53 -13.22 1.34 -3.64
C VAL A 53 -14.40 0.41 -3.36
N LEU A 54 -14.14 -0.79 -2.80
CA LEU A 54 -15.18 -1.73 -2.40
C LEU A 54 -16.06 -1.15 -1.27
N GLU A 55 -15.45 -0.49 -0.28
CA GLU A 55 -16.13 0.08 0.89
C GLU A 55 -16.89 1.38 0.59
N HIS A 56 -16.25 2.33 -0.11
CA HIS A 56 -16.83 3.65 -0.36
C HIS A 56 -17.58 3.76 -1.69
N GLY A 57 -17.45 2.77 -2.57
CA GLY A 57 -18.04 2.82 -3.92
C GLY A 57 -17.53 3.99 -4.77
N SER A 58 -16.37 4.57 -4.45
CA SER A 58 -15.77 5.68 -5.21
C SER A 58 -14.26 5.71 -5.08
N LEU A 59 -13.57 6.06 -6.17
CA LEU A 59 -12.12 6.24 -6.13
C LEU A 59 -11.70 7.43 -5.27
N LEU A 60 -12.51 8.49 -5.25
CA LEU A 60 -12.22 9.66 -4.43
C LEU A 60 -12.30 9.33 -2.93
N GLY A 61 -13.30 8.55 -2.50
CA GLY A 61 -13.40 8.07 -1.13
C GLY A 61 -12.20 7.21 -0.76
N ALA A 62 -11.88 6.22 -1.60
CA ALA A 62 -10.72 5.35 -1.41
C ALA A 62 -9.39 6.13 -1.32
N ALA A 63 -9.19 7.11 -2.20
CA ALA A 63 -7.98 7.94 -2.21
C ALA A 63 -7.86 8.77 -0.93
N ARG A 64 -8.96 9.33 -0.43
CA ARG A 64 -8.98 10.08 0.84
C ARG A 64 -8.62 9.21 2.03
N GLU A 65 -9.19 8.01 2.10
CA GLU A 65 -8.95 7.05 3.18
C GLU A 65 -7.46 6.67 3.30
N ILE A 66 -6.80 6.45 2.16
CA ILE A 66 -5.37 6.06 2.13
C ILE A 66 -4.40 7.24 2.08
N GLY A 67 -4.90 8.48 2.13
CA GLY A 67 -4.09 9.71 2.07
C GLY A 67 -3.44 9.97 0.70
N TRP A 68 -4.02 9.47 -0.39
CA TRP A 68 -3.56 9.72 -1.75
C TRP A 68 -4.32 10.88 -2.39
N SER A 69 -3.61 11.64 -3.24
CA SER A 69 -4.31 12.55 -4.14
C SER A 69 -5.12 11.75 -5.15
N TYR A 70 -6.28 12.29 -5.56
CA TYR A 70 -7.12 11.65 -6.57
C TYR A 70 -6.34 11.33 -7.86
N ARG A 71 -5.50 12.27 -8.33
CA ARG A 71 -4.63 12.08 -9.50
C ARG A 71 -3.66 10.91 -9.32
N HIS A 72 -3.09 10.74 -8.13
CA HIS A 72 -2.19 9.62 -7.85
C HIS A 72 -2.96 8.29 -7.85
N ALA A 73 -4.11 8.22 -7.16
CA ALA A 73 -4.95 7.02 -7.15
C ALA A 73 -5.41 6.61 -8.56
N TRP A 74 -5.84 7.59 -9.37
CA TRP A 74 -6.24 7.34 -10.76
C TRP A 74 -5.07 6.85 -11.61
N GLY A 75 -3.91 7.50 -11.53
CA GLY A 75 -2.72 7.11 -12.27
C GLY A 75 -2.22 5.71 -11.89
N TYR A 76 -2.20 5.40 -10.59
CA TYR A 76 -1.84 4.10 -10.07
C TYR A 76 -2.79 3.01 -10.59
N LEU A 77 -4.10 3.24 -10.51
CA LEU A 77 -5.11 2.31 -11.01
C LEU A 77 -4.93 2.07 -12.52
N LYS A 78 -4.71 3.12 -13.32
CA LYS A 78 -4.50 2.98 -14.76
C LYS A 78 -3.23 2.22 -15.12
N GLN A 79 -2.16 2.38 -14.35
CA GLN A 79 -0.94 1.58 -14.53
C GLN A 79 -1.19 0.11 -14.24
N ALA A 80 -1.92 -0.20 -13.16
CA ALA A 80 -2.29 -1.58 -12.81
C ALA A 80 -3.17 -2.22 -13.90
N GLU A 81 -4.19 -1.50 -14.39
CA GLU A 81 -5.06 -1.95 -15.48
C GLU A 81 -4.29 -2.17 -16.79
N ALA A 82 -3.34 -1.28 -17.11
CA ALA A 82 -2.48 -1.43 -18.28
C ALA A 82 -1.54 -2.64 -18.16
N ALA A 83 -0.99 -2.90 -16.98
CA ALA A 83 -0.15 -4.07 -16.75
C ALA A 83 -0.94 -5.38 -16.88
N LEU A 84 -2.19 -5.40 -16.44
CA LEU A 84 -3.09 -6.56 -16.52
C LEU A 84 -3.80 -6.72 -17.88
N GLY A 85 -3.81 -5.67 -18.70
CA GLY A 85 -4.59 -5.63 -19.95
C GLY A 85 -6.11 -5.66 -19.74
N THR A 86 -6.60 -5.52 -18.51
CA THR A 86 -8.03 -5.60 -18.15
C THR A 86 -8.38 -4.57 -17.07
N PRO A 87 -9.61 -4.02 -17.09
CA PRO A 87 -10.03 -3.05 -16.09
C PRO A 87 -10.23 -3.72 -14.72
N LEU A 88 -9.77 -3.07 -13.67
CA LEU A 88 -9.96 -3.48 -12.27
C LEU A 88 -11.21 -2.85 -11.67
N THR A 89 -11.69 -1.76 -12.27
CA THR A 89 -12.87 -1.03 -11.82
C THR A 89 -13.83 -0.77 -12.97
N THR A 90 -15.11 -0.64 -12.64
CA THR A 90 -16.18 -0.27 -13.57
C THR A 90 -17.02 0.84 -12.97
N ALA A 91 -17.64 1.65 -13.82
CA ALA A 91 -18.62 2.62 -13.37
C ALA A 91 -19.87 1.88 -12.88
N ARG A 92 -20.38 2.26 -11.72
CA ARG A 92 -21.70 1.80 -11.24
C ARG A 92 -22.76 2.76 -11.79
N PRO A 93 -23.62 2.32 -12.73
CA PRO A 93 -24.70 3.16 -13.25
C PRO A 93 -25.74 3.43 -12.16
N GLY A 94 -26.24 4.67 -12.12
CA GLY A 94 -27.18 5.13 -11.09
C GLY A 94 -27.33 6.65 -11.06
N LYS A 95 -28.28 7.12 -10.24
CA LYS A 95 -28.49 8.55 -9.92
C LYS A 95 -28.20 8.82 -8.44
N GLY A 96 -27.63 9.98 -8.13
CA GLY A 96 -27.29 10.38 -6.76
C GLY A 96 -26.32 9.41 -6.08
N ALA A 97 -26.65 8.96 -4.86
CA ALA A 97 -25.83 8.07 -4.04
C ALA A 97 -25.59 6.67 -4.64
N SER A 98 -26.35 6.27 -5.67
CA SER A 98 -26.15 5.00 -6.38
C SER A 98 -25.09 5.06 -7.50
N ARG A 99 -24.65 6.27 -7.87
CA ARG A 99 -23.59 6.49 -8.86
C ARG A 99 -22.23 6.31 -8.21
N GLY A 100 -21.31 5.61 -8.87
CA GLY A 100 -19.98 5.46 -8.32
C GLY A 100 -19.06 4.56 -9.14
N MET A 101 -18.16 3.90 -8.43
CA MET A 101 -17.19 2.96 -8.95
C MET A 101 -17.33 1.64 -8.18
N ALA A 102 -17.28 0.53 -8.90
CA ALA A 102 -17.25 -0.80 -8.32
C ALA A 102 -16.04 -1.56 -8.87
N LEU A 103 -15.59 -2.59 -8.15
CA LEU A 103 -14.58 -3.51 -8.66
C LEU A 103 -15.19 -4.38 -9.78
N THR A 104 -14.41 -4.66 -10.82
CA THR A 104 -14.71 -5.74 -11.76
C THR A 104 -14.44 -7.09 -11.09
N GLU A 105 -14.81 -8.19 -11.75
CA GLU A 105 -14.44 -9.54 -11.28
C GLU A 105 -12.90 -9.67 -11.18
N THR A 106 -12.16 -9.22 -12.18
CA THR A 106 -10.69 -9.17 -12.12
C THR A 106 -10.20 -8.32 -10.95
N GLY A 107 -10.85 -7.19 -10.68
CA GLY A 107 -10.58 -6.34 -9.52
C GLY A 107 -10.75 -7.06 -8.19
N ARG A 108 -11.85 -7.80 -8.01
CA ARG A 108 -12.09 -8.61 -6.82
C ARG A 108 -11.07 -9.74 -6.67
N ARG A 109 -10.79 -10.49 -7.73
CA ARG A 109 -9.81 -11.59 -7.71
C ARG A 109 -8.40 -11.09 -7.37
N THR A 110 -8.01 -9.96 -7.95
CA THR A 110 -6.76 -9.26 -7.66
C THR A 110 -6.65 -8.91 -6.18
N LEU A 111 -7.71 -8.33 -5.61
CA LEU A 111 -7.78 -8.01 -4.18
C LEU A 111 -7.67 -9.26 -3.31
N GLU A 112 -8.50 -10.27 -3.58
CA GLU A 112 -8.56 -11.53 -2.82
C GLU A 112 -7.21 -12.28 -2.82
N GLN A 113 -6.55 -12.37 -3.98
CA GLN A 113 -5.25 -13.02 -4.09
C GLN A 113 -4.17 -12.30 -3.28
N LEU A 114 -4.07 -10.97 -3.39
CA LEU A 114 -3.06 -10.21 -2.66
C LEU A 114 -3.32 -10.25 -1.15
N MET A 115 -4.58 -10.18 -0.71
CA MET A 115 -4.95 -10.35 0.71
C MET A 115 -4.53 -11.73 1.25
N ALA A 116 -4.83 -12.80 0.51
CA ALA A 116 -4.52 -14.16 0.93
C ALA A 116 -3.00 -14.39 1.05
N VAL A 117 -2.21 -13.91 0.07
CA VAL A 117 -0.75 -14.01 0.11
C VAL A 117 -0.18 -13.17 1.26
N ARG A 118 -0.70 -11.95 1.45
CA ARG A 118 -0.27 -11.09 2.54
C ARG A 118 -0.53 -11.72 3.91
N SER A 119 -1.71 -12.29 4.13
CA SER A 119 -2.05 -12.98 5.38
C SER A 119 -1.06 -14.10 5.68
N ARG A 120 -0.77 -14.97 4.70
CA ARG A 120 0.18 -16.08 4.89
C ARG A 120 1.59 -15.62 5.25
N ILE A 121 2.02 -14.50 4.68
CA ILE A 121 3.31 -13.87 5.01
C ILE A 121 3.25 -13.32 6.44
N ASP A 122 2.21 -12.57 6.80
CA ASP A 122 2.08 -12.01 8.13
C ASP A 122 1.96 -13.11 9.22
N ASP A 123 1.34 -14.26 8.91
CA ASP A 123 1.29 -15.43 9.80
C ASP A 123 2.67 -16.06 10.03
N THR A 124 3.55 -15.99 9.03
CA THR A 124 4.89 -16.60 9.08
C THR A 124 5.92 -15.69 9.74
N VAL A 125 5.86 -14.39 9.45
CA VAL A 125 6.89 -13.41 9.81
C VAL A 125 6.43 -12.49 10.96
N GLY A 126 5.20 -12.65 11.45
CA GLY A 126 4.51 -11.69 12.32
C GLY A 126 3.99 -10.47 11.53
N PRO A 127 3.24 -9.54 12.17
CA PRO A 127 2.73 -8.31 11.56
C PRO A 127 3.90 -7.36 11.24
N SER A 128 4.62 -7.71 10.18
CA SER A 128 5.91 -7.16 9.80
C SER A 128 5.77 -6.28 8.57
N GLY A 129 4.73 -6.48 7.74
CA GLY A 129 4.46 -5.54 6.67
C GLY A 129 3.95 -4.20 7.22
N PRO A 130 4.13 -3.09 6.48
CA PRO A 130 3.88 -1.77 7.04
C PRO A 130 2.39 -1.63 7.37
N THR A 131 2.08 -1.56 8.66
CA THR A 131 0.75 -1.24 9.18
C THR A 131 0.28 0.08 8.57
N ALA A 132 -1.02 0.34 8.50
CA ALA A 132 -1.54 1.64 8.05
C ALA A 132 -0.83 2.83 8.73
N THR A 133 -0.53 2.67 10.03
CA THR A 133 0.22 3.60 10.87
C THR A 133 1.67 3.82 10.42
N ASP A 134 2.37 2.77 9.99
CA ASP A 134 3.75 2.82 9.49
C ASP A 134 3.86 3.50 8.12
N ILE A 135 2.85 3.28 7.26
CA ILE A 135 2.75 3.94 5.96
C ILE A 135 2.47 5.43 6.13
N ALA A 136 1.55 5.78 7.04
CA ALA A 136 1.25 7.16 7.41
C ALA A 136 2.48 7.88 8.02
N ALA A 137 3.28 7.18 8.84
CA ALA A 137 4.50 7.73 9.43
C ALA A 137 5.59 8.09 8.40
N ARG A 138 5.67 7.37 7.26
CA ARG A 138 6.58 7.72 6.15
C ARG A 138 6.16 8.98 5.39
N GLY A 139 4.86 9.30 5.36
CA GLY A 139 4.32 10.56 4.79
C GLY A 139 4.72 11.81 5.57
N ARG A 140 4.77 11.72 6.91
CA ARG A 140 5.15 12.83 7.81
C ARG A 140 6.58 13.34 7.63
N ARG A 141 7.49 12.54 7.04
CA ARG A 141 8.85 12.99 6.69
C ARG A 141 8.87 14.02 5.55
N ARG A 142 7.85 14.02 4.68
CA ARG A 142 7.74 14.98 3.57
C ARG A 142 7.14 16.31 4.05
N GLU A 143 6.23 16.28 5.02
CA GLU A 143 5.64 17.48 5.64
C GLU A 143 6.65 18.31 6.44
N ARG A 144 7.57 17.68 7.20
CA ARG A 144 8.66 18.44 7.87
C ARG A 144 9.53 19.21 6.88
N ARG A 145 9.86 18.63 5.72
CA ARG A 145 10.68 19.30 4.70
C ARG A 145 9.94 20.47 4.04
N VAL A 146 8.61 20.39 3.90
CA VAL A 146 7.78 21.48 3.35
C VAL A 146 7.55 22.59 4.39
N ALA A 147 7.39 22.24 5.66
CA ALA A 147 7.32 23.20 6.76
C ALA A 147 8.64 23.98 6.92
N ASP A 148 9.79 23.30 6.82
CA ASP A 148 11.11 23.95 6.86
C ASP A 148 11.36 24.83 5.62
N SER A 149 10.72 24.53 4.48
CA SER A 149 10.79 25.34 3.25
C SER A 149 9.91 26.59 3.30
N GLN A 150 8.83 26.57 4.09
CA GLN A 150 7.92 27.72 4.28
C GLN A 150 8.38 28.68 5.37
N ALA A 151 9.34 28.28 6.22
CA ALA A 151 9.92 29.11 7.27
C ALA A 151 11.02 30.09 6.77
N LEU A 152 11.52 29.94 5.53
CA LEU A 152 12.47 30.87 4.91
C LEU A 152 11.84 31.60 3.71
N THR A 153 10.94 32.55 3.98
CA THR A 153 10.73 33.69 3.08
C THR A 153 10.56 34.96 3.91
N PRO A 154 11.51 35.92 3.86
CA PRO A 154 11.22 37.27 4.29
C PRO A 154 10.22 37.85 3.29
N ARG A 155 9.04 38.24 3.76
CA ARG A 155 8.05 38.98 2.96
C ARG A 155 8.66 40.32 2.55
N GLY A 156 9.14 40.40 1.32
CA GLY A 156 9.48 41.66 0.64
C GLY A 156 8.27 42.18 -0.12
N ASP A 157 7.79 43.35 0.28
CA ASP A 157 6.66 44.08 -0.25
C ASP A 157 6.93 44.58 -1.70
N TRP A 158 6.03 44.26 -2.64
CA TRP A 158 6.15 44.63 -4.05
C TRP A 158 5.35 45.90 -4.42
N ARG A 159 4.68 46.54 -3.45
CA ARG A 159 3.89 47.76 -3.66
C ARG A 159 4.68 49.04 -3.38
N THR A 160 5.70 49.31 -4.20
CA THR A 160 6.20 50.68 -4.45
C THR A 160 7.20 50.65 -5.60
N ARG A 161 6.73 50.80 -6.85
CA ARG A 161 7.53 51.38 -7.95
C ARG A 161 6.59 52.12 -8.91
N ARG A 162 6.67 53.45 -8.80
CA ARG A 162 6.24 54.57 -9.67
C ARG A 162 5.00 54.42 -10.53
#